data_AF-A0A285P072-F1
#
_entry.id   AF-A0A285P072-F1
#
_cell.length_a   1.000
_cell.length_b   1.000
_cell.length_c   1.000
_cell.angle_alpha   90.00
_cell.angle_beta   90.00
_cell.angle_gamma   90.00
#
_symmetry.space_group_name_H-M   'P 1'
#
loop_
_entity.id
_entity.type
_entity.pdbx_description
1 polymer ?
#
loop_
_entity_poly.entity_id
_entity_poly.type
_entity_poly.pdbx_seq_one_letter_code
_entity_poly.pdbx_strand_id
1 'polypeptide(L)'
;MNDDYDHVAVHTDRGTMYWALVVPSDAKTCEEQTREMTALCEQLFDTFGEFLTPTEIEFHVPCFPPGHELPASRSDDAKIKTAHRELRSSSGISVDDVLSATRINDCPSRWLPLISFNGAKVLVELEEGPVVADRNNHTVEYRRKRSTDQMPARDPLELELLHGPNSWKSEIKSEFVTSVMVRTVSDIWFDDSELGQANARNLAAFLERIDQTLSVQKINRASDWLPVEQLQNIY
;
A
#
# COMPACT_ATOMS: atom_id res chain seq x y z
N MET A 1 5.85 3.76 23.90
CA MET A 1 6.39 4.04 22.56
C MET A 1 7.89 3.97 22.71
N ASN A 2 8.64 4.00 21.61
CA ASN A 2 10.07 4.25 21.68
C ASN A 2 10.28 5.71 22.14
N ASP A 3 11.15 5.94 23.14
CA ASP A 3 11.48 7.29 23.65
C ASP A 3 12.77 7.83 23.00
N ASP A 4 13.37 7.07 22.08
CA ASP A 4 14.60 7.36 21.35
C ASP A 4 14.26 7.67 19.87
N TYR A 5 14.52 8.90 19.42
CA TYR A 5 14.13 9.38 18.09
C TYR A 5 15.29 9.39 17.08
N ASP A 6 16.35 8.62 17.33
CA ASP A 6 17.47 8.44 16.39
C ASP A 6 17.18 7.39 15.29
N HIS A 7 16.11 6.62 15.45
CA HIS A 7 15.66 5.60 14.49
C HIS A 7 14.14 5.41 14.47
N VAL A 8 13.67 4.77 13.41
CA VAL A 8 12.29 4.31 13.25
C VAL A 8 12.13 2.94 13.88
N ALA A 9 11.28 2.81 14.89
CA ALA A 9 10.96 1.51 15.49
C ALA A 9 9.89 0.80 14.66
N VAL A 10 10.15 -0.45 14.25
CA VAL A 10 9.19 -1.33 13.57
C VAL A 10 8.83 -2.51 14.47
N HIS A 11 7.56 -2.60 14.88
CA HIS A 11 7.12 -3.58 15.88
C HIS A 11 6.55 -4.83 15.21
N THR A 12 7.33 -5.90 15.12
CA THR A 12 6.95 -7.13 14.38
C THR A 12 6.01 -8.07 15.15
N ASP A 13 5.80 -7.82 16.45
CA ASP A 13 4.81 -8.52 17.28
C ASP A 13 3.44 -7.83 17.31
N ARG A 14 3.27 -6.72 16.59
CA ARG A 14 2.01 -5.98 16.52
C ARG A 14 1.15 -6.43 15.36
N GLY A 15 -0.16 -6.39 15.60
CA GLY A 15 -1.17 -6.81 14.65
C GLY A 15 -1.42 -5.78 13.54
N THR A 16 -2.64 -5.80 13.04
CA THR A 16 -3.07 -5.03 11.87
C THR A 16 -3.20 -3.55 12.21
N MET A 17 -2.62 -2.66 11.40
CA MET A 17 -2.89 -1.22 11.45
C MET A 17 -2.90 -0.66 10.02
N TYR A 18 -4.04 -0.10 9.59
CA TYR A 18 -4.16 0.42 8.22
C TYR A 18 -5.23 1.50 8.04
N TRP A 19 -5.04 2.26 6.97
CA TRP A 19 -6.09 2.99 6.24
C TRP A 19 -6.38 2.25 4.94
N ALA A 20 -7.66 2.00 4.67
CA ALA A 20 -8.16 1.38 3.46
C ALA A 20 -9.00 2.40 2.71
N LEU A 21 -8.42 3.02 1.69
CA LEU A 21 -9.08 4.00 0.85
C LEU A 21 -9.74 3.28 -0.33
N VAL A 22 -11.07 3.30 -0.36
CA VAL A 22 -11.88 2.48 -1.28
C VAL A 22 -12.32 3.29 -2.49
N VAL A 23 -11.91 2.83 -3.67
CA VAL A 23 -12.22 3.39 -4.98
C VAL A 23 -13.22 2.46 -5.70
N PRO A 24 -14.36 2.98 -6.19
CA PRO A 24 -15.30 2.17 -6.99
C PRO A 24 -14.65 1.72 -8.30
N SER A 25 -15.06 0.54 -8.79
CA SER A 25 -14.65 0.03 -10.10
C SER A 25 -15.88 -0.17 -10.98
N ASP A 26 -15.82 0.35 -12.20
CA ASP A 26 -16.89 0.21 -13.21
C ASP A 26 -16.62 -0.95 -14.17
N ALA A 27 -15.44 -1.56 -14.07
CA ALA A 27 -15.02 -2.71 -14.85
C ALA A 27 -15.97 -3.89 -14.67
N LYS A 28 -16.26 -4.56 -15.80
CA LYS A 28 -17.07 -5.78 -15.87
C LYS A 28 -16.25 -6.94 -16.40
N THR A 29 -15.18 -6.66 -17.13
CA THR A 29 -14.23 -7.66 -17.64
C THR A 29 -12.84 -7.48 -17.04
N CYS A 30 -12.05 -8.54 -17.11
CA CYS A 30 -10.63 -8.52 -16.75
C CYS A 30 -9.84 -7.44 -17.53
N GLU A 31 -10.11 -7.24 -18.84
CA GLU A 31 -9.43 -6.20 -19.62
C GLU A 31 -9.79 -4.78 -19.19
N GLU A 32 -11.06 -4.54 -18.84
CA GLU A 32 -11.50 -3.27 -18.24
C GLU A 32 -10.79 -3.02 -16.92
N GLN A 33 -10.75 -4.02 -16.05
CA GLN A 33 -10.12 -3.90 -14.73
C GLN A 33 -8.60 -3.69 -14.83
N THR A 34 -7.93 -4.35 -15.78
CA THR A 34 -6.50 -4.10 -16.00
C THR A 34 -6.25 -2.66 -16.42
N ARG A 35 -7.12 -2.07 -17.27
CA ARG A 35 -7.01 -0.66 -17.66
C ARG A 35 -7.25 0.26 -16.47
N GLU A 36 -8.28 0.01 -15.69
CA GLU A 36 -8.56 0.79 -14.46
C GLU A 36 -7.39 0.69 -13.47
N MET A 37 -6.86 -0.50 -13.22
CA MET A 37 -5.74 -0.70 -12.30
C MET A 37 -4.45 -0.05 -12.79
N THR A 38 -4.19 -0.07 -14.10
CA THR A 38 -3.05 0.63 -14.72
C THR A 38 -3.17 2.14 -14.49
N ALA A 39 -4.33 2.72 -14.77
CA ALA A 39 -4.58 4.15 -14.54
C ALA A 39 -4.52 4.53 -13.05
N LEU A 40 -5.05 3.66 -12.18
CA LEU A 40 -5.00 3.86 -10.72
C LEU A 40 -3.55 3.80 -10.22
N CYS A 41 -2.72 2.91 -10.74
CA CYS A 41 -1.28 2.89 -10.45
C CYS A 41 -0.62 4.20 -10.90
N GLU A 42 -0.88 4.68 -12.10
CA GLU A 42 -0.35 5.97 -12.58
C GLU A 42 -0.69 7.10 -11.61
N GLN A 43 -1.97 7.24 -11.28
CA GLN A 43 -2.47 8.24 -10.35
C GLN A 43 -1.88 8.09 -8.94
N LEU A 44 -1.74 6.86 -8.44
CA LEU A 44 -1.16 6.59 -7.13
C LEU A 44 0.31 7.00 -7.07
N PHE A 45 1.09 6.71 -8.11
CA PHE A 45 2.50 7.10 -8.17
C PHE A 45 2.68 8.62 -8.12
N ASP A 46 1.76 9.38 -8.72
CA ASP A 46 1.77 10.85 -8.64
C ASP A 46 1.57 11.37 -7.19
N THR A 47 0.99 10.57 -6.29
CA THR A 47 0.78 10.96 -4.88
C THR A 47 2.01 10.79 -4.00
N PHE A 48 2.99 9.98 -4.44
CA PHE A 48 4.17 9.63 -3.64
C PHE A 48 5.06 10.85 -3.36
N GLY A 49 5.32 11.67 -4.38
CA GLY A 49 6.21 12.84 -4.26
C GLY A 49 7.57 12.46 -3.68
N GLU A 50 8.09 13.29 -2.77
CA GLU A 50 9.32 13.00 -2.03
C GLU A 50 9.08 12.12 -0.78
N PHE A 51 7.81 11.88 -0.43
CA PHE A 51 7.45 11.21 0.82
C PHE A 51 7.70 9.70 0.77
N LEU A 52 7.37 9.05 -0.35
CA LEU A 52 7.50 7.61 -0.52
C LEU A 52 8.22 7.30 -1.82
N THR A 53 9.13 6.33 -1.81
CA THR A 53 9.73 5.78 -3.03
C THR A 53 9.65 4.26 -2.96
N PRO A 54 8.84 3.60 -3.82
CA PRO A 54 8.74 2.16 -3.80
C PRO A 54 10.04 1.53 -4.31
N THR A 55 10.54 0.51 -3.63
CA THR A 55 11.80 -0.18 -3.96
C THR A 55 11.60 -1.66 -4.26
N GLU A 56 10.48 -2.26 -3.81
CA GLU A 56 10.07 -3.60 -4.18
C GLU A 56 8.56 -3.66 -4.45
N ILE A 57 8.17 -4.19 -5.61
CA ILE A 57 6.77 -4.38 -6.00
C ILE A 57 6.58 -5.81 -6.48
N GLU A 58 5.54 -6.47 -5.98
CA GLU A 58 5.17 -7.83 -6.32
C GLU A 58 3.71 -7.91 -6.74
N PHE A 59 3.42 -8.66 -7.80
CA PHE A 59 2.05 -8.95 -8.21
C PHE A 59 1.94 -10.23 -9.04
N HIS A 60 0.75 -10.81 -8.98
CA HIS A 60 0.37 -11.95 -9.79
C HIS A 60 -0.70 -11.53 -10.79
N VAL A 61 -0.50 -11.91 -12.06
CA VAL A 61 -1.42 -11.63 -13.16
C VAL A 61 -2.05 -12.93 -13.64
N PRO A 62 -3.24 -13.30 -13.11
CA PRO A 62 -4.07 -14.32 -13.73
C PRO A 62 -4.43 -13.95 -15.18
N CYS A 63 -4.35 -14.94 -16.06
CA CYS A 63 -4.71 -14.82 -17.46
C CYS A 63 -5.95 -15.64 -17.76
N PHE A 64 -6.89 -15.03 -18.47
CA PHE A 64 -8.18 -15.61 -18.84
C PHE A 64 -8.40 -15.55 -20.36
N PRO A 65 -9.40 -16.29 -20.89
CA PRO A 65 -9.86 -16.09 -22.26
C PRO A 65 -10.33 -14.64 -22.50
N PRO A 66 -10.30 -14.14 -23.76
CA PRO A 66 -10.80 -12.81 -24.08
C PRO A 66 -12.25 -12.60 -23.63
N GLY A 67 -12.53 -11.44 -23.04
CA GLY A 67 -13.87 -11.05 -22.59
C GLY A 67 -14.36 -11.79 -21.35
N HIS A 68 -13.47 -12.43 -20.59
CA HIS A 68 -13.82 -13.05 -19.32
C HIS A 68 -14.34 -12.00 -18.33
N GLU A 69 -15.50 -12.29 -17.74
CA GLU A 69 -16.09 -11.45 -16.70
C GLU A 69 -15.18 -11.41 -15.47
N LEU A 70 -15.33 -10.37 -14.64
CA LEU A 70 -14.51 -10.25 -13.44
C LEU A 70 -14.69 -11.43 -12.49
N PRO A 71 -13.59 -12.11 -12.09
CA PRO A 71 -13.69 -13.21 -11.16
C PRO A 71 -14.16 -12.72 -9.78
N ALA A 72 -15.12 -13.43 -9.20
CA ALA A 72 -15.50 -13.21 -7.81
C ALA A 72 -14.42 -13.67 -6.81
N SER A 73 -13.45 -14.48 -7.25
CA SER A 73 -12.36 -14.99 -6.40
C SER A 73 -11.08 -15.30 -7.19
N ARG A 74 -9.96 -15.46 -6.47
CA ARG A 74 -8.64 -15.80 -7.06
C ARG A 74 -8.54 -17.24 -7.58
N SER A 75 -9.50 -18.10 -7.25
CA SER A 75 -9.53 -19.53 -7.58
C SER A 75 -10.50 -19.85 -8.73
N ASP A 76 -10.68 -18.92 -9.67
CA ASP A 76 -11.50 -19.17 -10.87
C ASP A 76 -10.83 -20.22 -11.78
N ASP A 77 -11.55 -21.31 -12.05
CA ASP A 77 -11.09 -22.45 -12.84
C ASP A 77 -10.91 -22.13 -14.33
N ALA A 78 -11.50 -21.03 -14.83
CA ALA A 78 -11.30 -20.56 -16.20
C ALA A 78 -9.90 -19.95 -16.42
N LYS A 79 -9.12 -19.79 -15.35
CA LYS A 79 -7.76 -19.26 -15.39
C LYS A 79 -6.84 -20.18 -16.20
N ILE A 80 -6.27 -19.63 -17.26
CA ILE A 80 -5.35 -20.33 -18.15
C ILE A 80 -3.97 -20.49 -17.50
N LYS A 81 -3.48 -19.42 -16.86
CA LYS A 81 -2.20 -19.38 -16.16
C LYS A 81 -2.13 -18.18 -15.21
N THR A 82 -1.05 -18.11 -14.46
CA THR A 82 -0.70 -16.94 -13.65
C THR A 82 0.75 -16.56 -13.93
N ALA A 83 0.98 -15.30 -14.27
CA ALA A 83 2.31 -14.74 -14.39
C ALA A 83 2.68 -14.04 -13.08
N HIS A 84 3.81 -14.41 -12.48
CA HIS A 84 4.38 -13.70 -11.34
C HIS A 84 5.30 -12.59 -11.84
N ARG A 85 5.22 -11.41 -11.22
CA ARG A 85 6.09 -10.26 -11.48
C ARG A 85 6.62 -9.74 -10.15
N GLU A 86 7.92 -9.54 -10.14
CA GLU A 86 8.65 -8.99 -9.01
C GLU A 86 9.63 -7.94 -9.56
N LEU A 87 9.53 -6.73 -9.04
CA LEU A 87 10.39 -5.60 -9.38
C LEU A 87 11.18 -5.23 -8.14
N ARG A 88 12.49 -5.02 -8.28
CA ARG A 88 13.37 -4.56 -7.21
C ARG A 88 14.32 -3.50 -7.73
N SER A 89 14.42 -2.39 -7.02
CA SER A 89 15.33 -1.29 -7.35
C SER A 89 15.76 -0.55 -6.09
N SER A 90 17.07 -0.48 -5.84
CA SER A 90 17.61 0.28 -4.70
C SER A 90 17.48 1.79 -4.89
N SER A 91 17.35 2.29 -6.12
CA SER A 91 17.13 3.70 -6.43
C SER A 91 15.65 4.09 -6.50
N GLY A 92 14.74 3.11 -6.43
CA GLY A 92 13.31 3.31 -6.61
C GLY A 92 12.80 2.71 -7.92
N ILE A 93 11.54 2.29 -7.89
CA ILE A 93 10.76 1.77 -9.03
C ILE A 93 9.89 2.91 -9.53
N SER A 94 9.87 3.11 -10.84
CA SER A 94 9.01 4.11 -11.49
C SER A 94 7.65 3.53 -11.88
N VAL A 95 6.69 4.40 -12.18
CA VAL A 95 5.40 3.98 -12.75
C VAL A 95 5.62 3.21 -14.06
N ASP A 96 6.51 3.69 -14.94
CA ASP A 96 6.80 3.05 -16.23
C ASP A 96 7.33 1.62 -16.08
N ASP A 97 8.10 1.34 -15.03
CA ASP A 97 8.56 -0.01 -14.70
C ASP A 97 7.37 -0.93 -14.39
N VAL A 98 6.44 -0.46 -13.57
CA VAL A 98 5.21 -1.20 -13.22
C VAL A 98 4.36 -1.43 -14.45
N LEU A 99 4.08 -0.38 -15.22
CA LEU A 99 3.26 -0.46 -16.43
C LEU A 99 3.86 -1.42 -17.45
N SER A 100 5.18 -1.37 -17.63
CA SER A 100 5.90 -2.28 -18.51
C SER A 100 5.78 -3.73 -18.02
N ALA A 101 5.92 -3.97 -16.71
CA ALA A 101 5.80 -5.29 -16.12
C ALA A 101 4.38 -5.89 -16.22
N THR A 102 3.34 -5.06 -16.26
CA THR A 102 1.95 -5.52 -16.49
C THR A 102 1.70 -6.03 -17.91
N ARG A 103 2.55 -5.68 -18.90
CA ARG A 103 2.39 -6.10 -20.30
C ARG A 103 2.85 -7.55 -20.47
N ILE A 104 1.91 -8.42 -20.82
CA ILE A 104 2.15 -9.87 -20.96
C ILE A 104 1.60 -10.32 -22.31
N ASN A 105 2.50 -10.61 -23.25
CA ASN A 105 2.18 -10.83 -24.67
C ASN A 105 1.27 -12.04 -24.92
N ASP A 106 1.28 -13.03 -24.04
CA ASP A 106 0.56 -14.29 -24.17
C ASP A 106 -0.60 -14.39 -23.15
N CYS A 107 -1.19 -13.24 -22.80
CA CYS A 107 -2.27 -13.11 -21.82
C CYS A 107 -3.39 -12.23 -22.41
N PRO A 108 -4.37 -12.81 -23.13
CA PRO A 108 -5.35 -12.04 -23.88
C PRO A 108 -6.27 -11.23 -22.98
N SER A 109 -6.63 -11.79 -21.82
CA SER A 109 -7.38 -11.11 -20.77
C SER A 109 -6.58 -11.19 -19.47
N ARG A 110 -6.12 -10.04 -18.96
CA ARG A 110 -5.33 -9.93 -17.74
C ARG A 110 -6.23 -9.53 -16.59
N TRP A 111 -5.97 -10.03 -15.40
CA TRP A 111 -6.59 -9.54 -14.18
C TRP A 111 -5.49 -9.15 -13.19
N LEU A 112 -5.63 -8.00 -12.54
CA LEU A 112 -4.68 -7.48 -11.56
C LEU A 112 -5.37 -7.39 -10.19
N PRO A 113 -5.54 -8.52 -9.48
CA PRO A 113 -6.29 -8.53 -8.21
C PRO A 113 -5.51 -7.93 -7.04
N LEU A 114 -4.18 -7.90 -7.12
CA LEU A 114 -3.32 -7.40 -6.06
C LEU A 114 -2.00 -6.89 -6.63
N ILE A 115 -1.60 -5.71 -6.17
CA ILE A 115 -0.24 -5.17 -6.33
C ILE A 115 0.26 -4.80 -4.95
N SER A 116 1.33 -5.46 -4.50
CA SER A 116 1.92 -5.24 -3.19
C SER A 116 3.23 -4.48 -3.33
N PHE A 117 3.37 -3.38 -2.58
CA PHE A 117 4.58 -2.59 -2.47
C PHE A 117 5.31 -3.04 -1.20
N ASN A 118 6.01 -4.16 -1.32
CA ASN A 118 6.68 -4.87 -0.21
C ASN A 118 8.02 -4.25 0.20
N GLY A 119 8.41 -3.18 -0.48
CA GLY A 119 9.64 -2.41 -0.26
C GLY A 119 9.35 -0.93 -0.47
N ALA A 120 9.58 -0.09 0.53
CA ALA A 120 9.42 1.36 0.41
C ALA A 120 10.45 2.13 1.25
N LYS A 121 10.98 3.18 0.65
CA LYS A 121 11.71 4.26 1.32
C LYS A 121 10.73 5.36 1.68
N VAL A 122 10.80 5.85 2.91
CA VAL A 122 9.86 6.85 3.43
C VAL A 122 10.63 7.99 4.08
N LEU A 123 10.25 9.23 3.77
CA LEU A 123 10.79 10.43 4.41
C LEU A 123 10.17 10.59 5.80
N VAL A 124 11.02 10.66 6.83
CA VAL A 124 10.63 10.83 8.24
C VAL A 124 11.49 11.90 8.91
N GLU A 125 10.93 12.57 9.90
CA GLU A 125 11.62 13.52 10.77
C GLU A 125 12.16 12.78 12.01
N LEU A 126 13.48 12.84 12.21
CA LEU A 126 14.20 12.36 13.39
C LEU A 126 14.91 13.53 14.09
N GLU A 127 15.62 13.29 15.20
CA GLU A 127 16.29 14.37 15.95
C GLU A 127 17.31 15.15 15.12
N GLU A 128 18.08 14.45 14.27
CA GLU A 128 19.08 15.05 13.39
C GLU A 128 18.47 15.74 12.15
N GLY A 129 17.16 15.62 11.96
CA GLY A 129 16.40 16.20 10.85
C GLY A 129 15.73 15.15 9.94
N PRO A 130 15.32 15.55 8.72
CA PRO A 130 14.64 14.67 7.79
C PRO A 130 15.59 13.62 7.22
N VAL A 131 15.20 12.35 7.29
CA VAL A 131 15.94 11.22 6.74
C VAL A 131 15.04 10.30 5.92
N VAL A 132 15.65 9.52 5.03
CA VAL A 132 14.97 8.45 4.30
C VAL A 132 15.15 7.13 5.03
N ALA A 133 14.07 6.63 5.62
CA ALA A 133 14.02 5.37 6.32
C ALA A 133 13.46 4.24 5.44
N ASP A 134 14.05 3.06 5.55
CA ASP A 134 13.52 1.80 5.03
C ASP A 134 13.95 0.67 5.98
N ARG A 135 13.49 -0.57 5.78
CA ARG A 135 13.88 -1.70 6.65
C ARG A 135 15.38 -1.95 6.79
N ASN A 136 16.21 -1.43 5.88
CA ASN A 136 17.67 -1.56 5.91
C ASN A 136 18.38 -0.29 6.39
N ASN A 137 17.67 0.84 6.56
CA ASN A 137 18.25 2.13 6.87
C ASN A 137 17.41 2.95 7.87
N HIS A 138 18.04 3.44 8.93
CA HIS A 138 17.38 4.18 10.03
C HIS A 138 16.20 3.45 10.69
N THR A 139 16.08 2.12 10.54
CA THR A 139 14.98 1.34 11.11
C THR A 139 15.53 0.23 12.00
N VAL A 140 14.91 0.03 13.16
CA VAL A 140 15.26 -1.02 14.13
C VAL A 140 14.03 -1.86 14.42
N GLU A 141 14.20 -3.18 14.47
CA GLU A 141 13.12 -4.08 14.86
C GLU A 141 12.88 -4.01 16.37
N TYR A 142 11.61 -3.89 16.75
CA TYR A 142 11.15 -4.00 18.13
C TYR A 142 10.25 -5.21 18.30
N ARG A 143 10.44 -5.92 19.42
CA ARG A 143 9.52 -6.95 19.91
C ARG A 143 9.30 -6.77 21.40
N ARG A 144 8.04 -6.77 21.84
CA ARG A 144 7.67 -6.59 23.24
C ARG A 144 8.32 -5.35 23.86
N LYS A 145 8.37 -4.25 23.09
CA LYS A 145 8.96 -2.94 23.46
C LYS A 145 10.48 -2.97 23.71
N ARG A 146 11.21 -3.91 23.11
CA ARG A 146 12.67 -3.93 23.15
C ARG A 146 13.21 -4.04 21.73
N SER A 147 14.28 -3.31 21.44
CA SER A 147 15.03 -3.49 20.20
C SER A 147 15.57 -4.91 20.12
N THR A 148 15.70 -5.40 18.90
CA THR A 148 16.32 -6.68 18.59
C THR A 148 17.55 -6.44 17.71
N ASP A 149 18.46 -7.42 17.67
CA ASP A 149 19.61 -7.39 16.74
C ASP A 149 19.22 -7.88 15.33
N GLN A 150 17.92 -8.08 15.06
CA GLN A 150 17.44 -8.56 13.76
C GLN A 150 17.11 -7.39 12.85
N MET A 151 17.39 -7.56 11.57
CA MET A 151 16.90 -6.64 10.54
C MET A 151 15.36 -6.70 10.49
N PRO A 152 14.67 -5.56 10.45
CA PRO A 152 13.23 -5.52 10.28
C PRO A 152 12.78 -6.32 9.05
N ALA A 153 11.77 -7.18 9.23
CA ALA A 153 11.18 -7.92 8.12
C ALA A 153 10.21 -7.06 7.27
N ARG A 154 9.81 -5.90 7.80
CA ARG A 154 8.79 -4.99 7.25
C ARG A 154 9.31 -3.57 7.23
N ASP A 155 8.84 -2.78 6.26
CA ASP A 155 9.13 -1.36 6.21
C ASP A 155 8.27 -0.57 7.21
N PRO A 156 8.67 0.67 7.56
CA PRO A 156 7.88 1.55 8.40
C PRO A 156 6.46 1.80 7.87
N LEU A 157 6.30 1.83 6.54
CA LEU A 157 5.04 2.04 5.83
C LEU A 157 5.00 1.10 4.62
N GLU A 158 3.88 0.39 4.45
CA GLU A 158 3.65 -0.54 3.34
C GLU A 158 2.37 -0.14 2.60
N LEU A 159 2.32 -0.43 1.30
CA LEU A 159 1.19 -0.10 0.44
C LEU A 159 0.72 -1.34 -0.32
N GLU A 160 -0.59 -1.51 -0.48
CA GLU A 160 -1.16 -2.53 -1.35
C GLU A 160 -2.36 -1.98 -2.13
N LEU A 161 -2.51 -2.39 -3.38
CA LEU A 161 -3.74 -2.21 -4.15
C LEU A 161 -4.46 -3.55 -4.20
N LEU A 162 -5.63 -3.65 -3.58
CA LEU A 162 -6.43 -4.87 -3.56
C LEU A 162 -7.74 -4.66 -4.31
N HIS A 163 -7.93 -5.39 -5.41
CA HIS A 163 -9.17 -5.37 -6.15
C HIS A 163 -10.02 -6.61 -5.84
N GLY A 164 -11.33 -6.40 -5.67
CA GLY A 164 -12.25 -7.51 -5.46
C GLY A 164 -13.71 -7.09 -5.27
N PRO A 165 -14.58 -8.06 -4.98
CA PRO A 165 -16.00 -7.79 -4.75
C PRO A 165 -16.21 -6.78 -3.61
N ASN A 166 -17.14 -5.87 -3.82
CA ASN A 166 -17.51 -4.86 -2.86
C ASN A 166 -18.29 -5.48 -1.69
N SER A 167 -17.69 -5.42 -0.50
CA SER A 167 -18.34 -5.81 0.76
C SER A 167 -19.14 -4.67 1.41
N TRP A 168 -19.01 -3.44 0.91
CA TRP A 168 -19.63 -2.20 1.42
C TRP A 168 -20.80 -1.72 0.54
N LYS A 169 -21.66 -2.65 0.10
CA LYS A 169 -22.78 -2.38 -0.83
C LYS A 169 -23.80 -1.35 -0.32
N SER A 170 -23.81 -1.05 0.97
CA SER A 170 -24.66 0.00 1.57
C SER A 170 -24.23 1.42 1.21
N GLU A 171 -22.96 1.63 0.87
CA GLU A 171 -22.36 2.95 0.68
C GLU A 171 -21.82 3.14 -0.73
N ILE A 172 -21.22 2.09 -1.29
CA ILE A 172 -20.66 2.10 -2.65
C ILE A 172 -21.54 1.22 -3.53
N LYS A 173 -22.03 1.78 -4.65
CA LYS A 173 -22.97 1.09 -5.54
C LYS A 173 -22.31 0.09 -6.50
N SER A 174 -21.02 0.26 -6.79
CA SER A 174 -20.31 -0.63 -7.70
C SER A 174 -20.22 -2.05 -7.14
N GLU A 175 -20.23 -3.05 -8.02
CA GLU A 175 -20.11 -4.45 -7.62
C GLU A 175 -18.70 -4.80 -7.15
N PHE A 176 -17.68 -4.16 -7.76
CA PHE A 176 -16.28 -4.31 -7.44
C PHE A 176 -15.69 -2.98 -6.97
N VAL A 177 -14.59 -3.07 -6.22
CA VAL A 177 -13.84 -1.94 -5.68
C VAL A 177 -12.35 -2.26 -5.70
N THR A 178 -11.53 -1.22 -5.74
CA THR A 178 -10.10 -1.30 -5.46
C THR A 178 -9.84 -0.58 -4.14
N SER A 179 -9.22 -1.27 -3.18
CA SER A 179 -8.79 -0.68 -1.91
C SER A 179 -7.29 -0.37 -1.97
N VAL A 180 -6.94 0.89 -1.74
CA VAL A 180 -5.57 1.31 -1.46
C VAL A 180 -5.33 1.14 0.04
N MET A 181 -4.55 0.14 0.40
CA MET A 181 -4.22 -0.20 1.78
C MET A 181 -2.89 0.45 2.15
N VAL A 182 -2.92 1.46 3.01
CA VAL A 182 -1.71 2.03 3.62
C VAL A 182 -1.58 1.42 5.01
N ARG A 183 -0.51 0.66 5.24
CA ARG A 183 -0.28 -0.09 6.48
C ARG A 183 0.97 0.42 7.17
N THR A 184 0.97 0.42 8.49
CA THR A 184 2.18 0.71 9.27
C THR A 184 2.32 -0.24 10.44
N VAL A 185 3.56 -0.45 10.87
CA VAL A 185 3.94 -1.14 12.10
C VAL A 185 4.89 -0.30 12.95
N SER A 186 4.98 1.00 12.67
CA SER A 186 5.84 1.94 13.39
C SER A 186 5.03 2.88 14.28
N ASP A 187 5.55 3.20 15.47
CA ASP A 187 4.99 4.21 16.37
C ASP A 187 5.38 5.64 15.99
N ILE A 188 6.28 5.84 15.03
CA ILE A 188 6.78 7.18 14.65
C ILE A 188 5.67 8.14 14.23
N TRP A 189 4.52 7.61 13.77
CA TRP A 189 3.36 8.39 13.33
C TRP A 189 2.40 8.79 14.45
N PHE A 190 2.53 8.21 15.64
CA PHE A 190 1.53 8.31 16.72
C PHE A 190 2.09 8.89 18.00
N ASP A 191 3.31 9.37 17.95
CA ASP A 191 3.95 9.96 19.10
C ASP A 191 3.52 11.42 19.28
N ASP A 192 3.36 11.84 20.55
CA ASP A 192 2.82 13.14 20.92
C ASP A 192 3.90 14.26 20.89
N SER A 193 5.17 13.92 20.64
CA SER A 193 6.25 14.90 20.50
C SER A 193 6.12 15.77 19.24
N GLU A 194 6.92 16.84 19.16
CA GLU A 194 6.97 17.69 17.95
C GLU A 194 7.37 16.90 16.69
N LEU A 195 8.28 15.93 16.83
CA LEU A 195 8.72 15.04 15.75
C LEU A 195 7.60 14.08 15.34
N GLY A 196 6.95 13.43 16.32
CA GLY A 196 5.81 12.55 16.08
C GLY A 196 4.67 13.27 15.36
N GLN A 197 4.35 14.50 15.78
CA GLN A 197 3.37 15.34 15.11
C GLN A 197 3.79 15.77 13.69
N ALA A 198 5.09 16.01 13.44
CA ALA A 198 5.59 16.30 12.11
C ALA A 198 5.44 15.10 11.17
N ASN A 199 5.82 13.92 11.63
CA ASN A 199 5.63 12.66 10.91
C ASN A 199 4.16 12.36 10.65
N ALA A 200 3.29 12.55 11.65
CA ALA A 200 1.85 12.39 11.51
C ALA A 200 1.26 13.33 10.44
N ARG A 201 1.70 14.60 10.40
CA ARG A 201 1.28 15.55 9.35
C ARG A 201 1.75 15.12 7.96
N ASN A 202 2.97 14.60 7.83
CA ASN A 202 3.49 14.11 6.55
C ASN A 202 2.66 12.92 6.03
N LEU A 203 2.34 11.97 6.92
CA LEU A 203 1.48 10.83 6.60
C LEU A 203 0.04 11.27 6.26
N ALA A 204 -0.53 12.19 7.04
CA ALA A 204 -1.86 12.75 6.78
C ALA A 204 -1.93 13.41 5.40
N ALA A 205 -0.94 14.24 5.06
CA ALA A 205 -0.85 14.88 3.75
C ALA A 205 -0.70 13.86 2.62
N PHE A 206 0.00 12.74 2.85
CA PHE A 206 0.07 11.65 1.88
C PHE A 206 -1.28 10.97 1.67
N LEU A 207 -1.98 10.61 2.75
CA LEU A 207 -3.31 10.00 2.69
C LEU A 207 -4.33 10.92 2.01
N GLU A 208 -4.27 12.22 2.30
CA GLU A 208 -5.11 13.24 1.66
C GLU A 208 -4.86 13.32 0.14
N ARG A 209 -3.60 13.27 -0.30
CA ARG A 209 -3.27 13.22 -1.74
C ARG A 209 -3.87 11.99 -2.42
N ILE A 210 -3.84 10.82 -1.77
CA ILE A 210 -4.48 9.61 -2.29
C ILE A 210 -5.99 9.81 -2.41
N ASP A 211 -6.66 10.29 -1.37
CA ASP A 211 -8.11 10.52 -1.36
C ASP A 211 -8.54 11.45 -2.51
N GLN A 212 -7.88 12.61 -2.61
CA GLN A 212 -8.18 13.63 -3.61
C GLN A 212 -7.90 13.16 -5.04
N THR A 213 -6.86 12.36 -5.25
CA THR A 213 -6.46 11.92 -6.60
C THR A 213 -7.31 10.75 -7.09
N LEU A 214 -7.64 9.79 -6.21
CA LEU A 214 -8.25 8.51 -6.61
C LEU A 214 -9.78 8.48 -6.49
N SER A 215 -10.44 9.61 -6.25
CA SER A 215 -11.92 9.67 -6.10
C SER A 215 -12.44 8.69 -5.05
N VAL A 216 -11.77 8.64 -3.89
CA VAL A 216 -12.10 7.70 -2.81
C VAL A 216 -13.52 7.98 -2.30
N GLN A 217 -14.32 6.92 -2.15
CA GLN A 217 -15.70 7.04 -1.64
C GLN A 217 -15.83 6.66 -0.17
N LYS A 218 -14.89 5.88 0.33
CA LYS A 218 -14.91 5.40 1.72
C LYS A 218 -13.49 5.18 2.22
N ILE A 219 -13.25 5.56 3.46
CA ILE A 219 -12.02 5.23 4.17
C ILE A 219 -12.38 4.34 5.35
N ASN A 220 -11.85 3.13 5.37
CA ASN A 220 -11.93 2.23 6.51
C ASN A 220 -10.61 2.21 7.27
N ARG A 221 -10.68 2.00 8.59
CA ARG A 221 -9.51 1.98 9.48
C ARG A 221 -9.61 0.76 10.38
N ALA A 222 -8.50 0.10 10.61
CA ALA A 222 -8.41 -0.94 11.62
C ALA A 222 -7.07 -0.84 12.33
N SER A 223 -7.07 -1.17 13.62
CA SER A 223 -5.90 -1.14 14.46
C SER A 223 -6.05 -2.16 15.59
N ASP A 224 -5.10 -3.09 15.67
CA ASP A 224 -4.96 -4.06 16.77
C ASP A 224 -4.03 -3.53 17.88
N TRP A 225 -3.42 -2.36 17.68
CA TRP A 225 -2.40 -1.81 18.57
C TRP A 225 -2.85 -0.55 19.31
N LEU A 226 -3.39 0.41 18.58
CA LEU A 226 -3.87 1.69 19.10
C LEU A 226 -5.39 1.81 18.93
N PRO A 227 -6.09 2.65 19.72
CA PRO A 227 -7.49 2.97 19.45
C PRO A 227 -7.66 3.50 18.01
N VAL A 228 -8.73 3.11 17.33
CA VAL A 228 -8.98 3.52 15.92
C VAL A 228 -9.10 5.04 15.80
N GLU A 229 -9.51 5.72 16.87
CA GLU A 229 -9.55 7.17 16.99
C GLU A 229 -8.18 7.82 16.75
N GLN A 230 -7.07 7.14 17.09
CA GLN A 230 -5.74 7.68 16.79
C GLN A 230 -5.43 7.66 15.29
N LEU A 231 -5.90 6.65 14.55
CA LEU A 231 -5.78 6.63 13.10
C LEU A 231 -6.66 7.72 12.48
N GLN A 232 -7.86 7.94 13.02
CA GLN A 232 -8.77 9.01 12.58
C GLN A 232 -8.18 10.42 12.83
N ASN A 233 -7.38 10.58 13.88
CA ASN A 233 -6.73 11.86 14.18
C ASN A 233 -5.60 12.19 13.21
N ILE A 234 -5.00 11.19 12.56
CA ILE A 234 -4.07 11.41 11.44
C ILE A 234 -4.86 11.75 10.18
N TYR A 235 -5.82 10.89 9.83
CA TYR A 235 -6.66 11.03 8.63
C TYR A 235 -7.92 10.21 8.79
#